data_AF-A0A5K7ZBT3-F1
#
_entry.id   AF-A0A5K7ZBT3-F1
#
_cell.length_a   1.000
_cell.length_b   1.000
_cell.length_c   1.000
_cell.angle_alpha   90.00
_cell.angle_beta   90.00
_cell.angle_gamma   90.00
#
_symmetry.space_group_name_H-M   'P 1'
#
loop_
_entity.id
_entity.type
_entity.pdbx_description
1 polymer ?
#
loop_
_entity_poly.entity_id
_entity_poly.type
_entity_poly.pdbx_seq_one_letter_code
_entity_poly.pdbx_strand_id
1 'polypeptide(L)'
;MEACHPMDDSIIHTNTLANHDFSTAYATLALFSSGPLAGQSAAVDCLALGARFELDCELAPLFPYINAVADSAQYYEKPVYIKFLLADRLCAFYSTEGAFTPVRDLAEAMDFLPTLLDFIRDVSRRRPQIVPNNKKYNPTSAVDIYRLLPGSNCRECGFATCLAFAAALSRGRTSMAKCPHMADPLEEKATYPVYDSKGNLLRTVSLDIDTSGLRTKISQKDARIQSLETQLSDFEKRRRANIASANAELPMPLTRREIQVLRRIASGFTNREISSQLNISHHTVKSHVIHIFNKIGVNDRAQASAWGAMHGLIDLLEN
;
A
#
# COMPACT_ATOMS: atom_id res chain seq x y z
N MET A 1 51.09 -23.81 -33.40
CA MET A 1 50.96 -22.61 -34.25
C MET A 1 50.10 -23.01 -35.43
N GLU A 2 48.79 -22.90 -35.30
CA GLU A 2 47.86 -23.03 -36.44
C GLU A 2 47.20 -21.67 -36.62
N ALA A 3 47.40 -21.13 -37.82
CA ALA A 3 47.03 -19.79 -38.20
C ALA A 3 45.53 -19.72 -38.51
N CYS A 4 44.87 -18.74 -37.90
CA CYS A 4 43.51 -18.30 -38.22
C CYS A 4 43.38 -18.00 -39.72
N HIS A 5 42.40 -18.63 -40.37
CA HIS A 5 41.76 -18.07 -41.55
C HIS A 5 40.60 -17.16 -41.12
N PRO A 6 40.39 -16.03 -41.83
CA PRO A 6 39.34 -15.07 -41.52
C PRO A 6 38.00 -15.61 -42.02
N MET A 7 37.00 -15.67 -41.15
CA MET A 7 35.62 -15.98 -41.52
C MET A 7 34.80 -14.70 -41.43
N ASP A 8 34.48 -14.19 -42.62
CA ASP A 8 33.36 -13.37 -43.05
C ASP A 8 32.81 -12.29 -42.09
N ASP A 9 33.20 -11.06 -42.43
CA ASP A 9 32.43 -9.84 -42.28
C ASP A 9 31.09 -9.93 -43.04
N SER A 10 30.02 -10.41 -42.39
CA SER A 10 28.68 -10.29 -42.96
C SER A 10 27.55 -10.25 -41.94
N ILE A 11 27.56 -9.30 -41.00
CA ILE A 11 26.32 -8.79 -40.37
C ILE A 11 26.47 -7.28 -40.12
N ILE A 12 26.33 -6.47 -41.16
CA ILE A 12 26.03 -5.03 -41.06
C ILE A 12 24.55 -4.83 -41.43
N HIS A 13 23.90 -3.97 -40.63
CA HIS A 13 22.50 -3.51 -40.66
C HIS A 13 21.53 -4.42 -39.88
N THR A 14 20.83 -3.93 -38.85
CA THR A 14 20.05 -2.69 -38.91
C THR A 14 19.97 -1.94 -37.57
N ASN A 15 20.23 -0.64 -37.66
CA ASN A 15 19.90 0.38 -36.70
C ASN A 15 18.37 0.60 -36.75
N THR A 16 17.58 -0.20 -36.03
CA THR A 16 16.09 -0.20 -36.15
C THR A 16 15.40 -0.06 -34.81
N LEU A 17 15.77 0.92 -33.99
CA LEU A 17 14.94 1.34 -32.86
C LEU A 17 14.83 2.87 -32.75
N ALA A 18 15.64 3.61 -33.52
CA ALA A 18 15.58 5.06 -33.58
C ALA A 18 14.33 5.59 -34.31
N ASN A 19 13.72 4.78 -35.19
CA ASN A 19 12.55 5.15 -36.02
C ASN A 19 11.31 4.27 -35.77
N HIS A 20 11.26 3.49 -34.69
CA HIS A 20 10.03 2.74 -34.39
C HIS A 20 8.92 3.69 -33.97
N ASP A 21 7.79 3.58 -34.68
CA ASP A 21 6.57 4.26 -34.35
C ASP A 21 5.97 3.59 -33.11
N PHE A 22 5.95 4.30 -31.98
CA PHE A 22 5.33 3.82 -30.76
C PHE A 22 3.81 4.08 -30.75
N SER A 23 3.20 4.34 -31.91
CA SER A 23 1.76 4.55 -32.05
C SER A 23 0.94 3.42 -31.44
N THR A 24 1.40 2.16 -31.54
CA THR A 24 0.76 1.01 -30.88
C THR A 24 0.76 1.10 -29.36
N ALA A 25 1.79 1.67 -28.74
CA ALA A 25 1.80 1.90 -27.29
C ALA A 25 0.72 2.87 -26.85
N TYR A 26 0.45 3.91 -27.65
CA TYR A 26 -0.66 4.84 -27.38
C TYR A 26 -2.03 4.21 -27.67
N ALA A 27 -2.14 3.40 -28.72
CA ALA A 27 -3.39 2.74 -29.10
C ALA A 27 -3.83 1.65 -28.12
N THR A 28 -2.87 0.97 -27.50
CA THR A 28 -3.12 -0.16 -26.56
C THR A 28 -3.05 0.26 -25.09
N LEU A 29 -2.82 1.54 -24.80
CA LEU A 29 -2.72 2.07 -23.45
C LEU A 29 -4.02 1.82 -22.66
N ALA A 30 -3.92 1.00 -21.63
CA ALA A 30 -5.06 0.64 -20.79
C ALA A 30 -4.72 0.76 -19.31
N LEU A 31 -5.67 1.26 -18.54
CA LEU A 31 -5.56 1.27 -17.07
C LEU A 31 -5.91 -0.11 -16.51
N PHE A 32 -5.24 -0.49 -15.43
CA PHE A 32 -5.58 -1.66 -14.63
C PHE A 32 -5.56 -1.28 -13.14
N SER A 33 -6.42 -1.91 -12.34
CA SER A 33 -6.35 -1.75 -10.90
C SER A 33 -5.05 -2.36 -10.40
N SER A 34 -4.14 -1.56 -9.82
CA SER A 34 -2.96 -2.13 -9.18
C SER A 34 -3.39 -2.80 -7.86
N GLY A 35 -3.77 -4.08 -7.98
CA GLY A 35 -4.01 -4.98 -6.86
C GLY A 35 -2.72 -5.74 -6.50
N PRO A 36 -2.70 -6.57 -5.44
CA PRO A 36 -1.48 -7.10 -4.78
C PRO A 36 -0.66 -8.13 -5.60
N LEU A 37 -0.78 -8.09 -6.93
CA LEU A 37 0.02 -8.84 -7.88
C LEU A 37 1.09 -8.01 -8.60
N ALA A 38 1.33 -6.76 -8.17
CA ALA A 38 2.61 -6.09 -8.39
C ALA A 38 3.52 -6.42 -7.20
N GLY A 39 4.49 -7.32 -7.38
CA GLY A 39 5.50 -7.56 -6.37
C GLY A 39 6.19 -6.25 -5.97
N GLN A 40 6.15 -5.98 -4.66
CA GLN A 40 6.76 -4.87 -3.90
C GLN A 40 5.90 -3.60 -3.75
N SER A 41 5.00 -3.59 -2.77
CA SER A 41 5.10 -2.71 -1.58
C SER A 41 3.85 -2.94 -0.72
N ALA A 42 4.00 -3.68 0.37
CA ALA A 42 2.95 -3.84 1.37
C ALA A 42 3.15 -2.78 2.45
N ALA A 43 2.67 -1.56 2.19
CA ALA A 43 2.29 -0.55 3.21
C ALA A 43 1.83 0.76 2.54
N VAL A 44 0.90 0.71 1.59
CA VAL A 44 0.11 1.90 1.24
C VAL A 44 -1.30 1.42 0.89
N ASP A 45 -2.29 1.78 1.69
CA ASP A 45 -3.69 1.79 1.23
C ASP A 45 -3.77 2.80 0.08
N CYS A 46 -3.66 2.31 -1.15
CA CYS A 46 -3.86 3.13 -2.32
C CYS A 46 -4.59 2.31 -3.39
N LEU A 47 -5.77 2.79 -3.74
CA LEU A 47 -6.47 2.56 -5.01
C LEU A 47 -5.62 3.10 -6.19
N ALA A 48 -4.31 2.84 -6.22
CA ALA A 48 -3.42 3.28 -7.28
C ALA A 48 -3.77 2.51 -8.55
N LEU A 49 -3.92 3.21 -9.68
CA LEU A 49 -4.04 2.57 -10.98
C LEU A 49 -2.63 2.35 -11.54
N GLY A 50 -2.49 1.33 -12.38
CA GLY A 50 -1.35 1.15 -13.26
C GLY A 50 -1.78 1.34 -14.70
N ALA A 51 -0.84 1.67 -15.57
CA ALA A 51 -1.04 1.71 -17.01
C ALA A 51 -0.20 0.62 -17.67
N ARG A 52 -0.77 -0.07 -18.67
CA ARG A 52 -0.10 -1.07 -19.50
C ARG A 52 -0.28 -0.73 -20.97
N PHE A 53 0.68 -1.14 -21.80
CA PHE A 53 0.68 -0.93 -23.24
C PHE A 53 1.52 -1.99 -23.95
N GLU A 54 1.27 -2.17 -25.24
CA GLU A 54 2.00 -3.09 -26.12
C GLU A 54 3.01 -2.32 -26.98
N LEU A 55 4.02 -3.03 -27.46
CA LEU A 55 5.10 -2.51 -28.28
C LEU A 55 5.30 -3.42 -29.50
N ASP A 56 5.43 -2.79 -30.68
CA ASP A 56 5.69 -3.50 -31.94
C ASP A 56 7.16 -3.93 -32.12
N CYS A 57 7.99 -3.72 -31.08
CA CYS A 57 9.41 -4.01 -31.13
C CYS A 57 9.83 -4.85 -29.92
N GLU A 58 10.83 -5.69 -30.14
CA GLU A 58 11.38 -6.54 -29.09
C GLU A 58 12.38 -5.75 -28.22
N LEU A 59 12.00 -5.48 -26.97
CA LEU A 59 12.83 -4.76 -26.01
C LEU A 59 13.80 -5.64 -25.24
N ALA A 60 13.64 -6.97 -25.26
CA ALA A 60 14.49 -7.89 -24.49
C ALA A 60 16.01 -7.68 -24.72
N PRO A 61 16.51 -7.39 -25.94
CA PRO A 61 17.92 -7.08 -26.17
C PRO A 61 18.42 -5.79 -25.49
N LEU A 62 17.53 -4.88 -25.09
CA LEU A 62 17.87 -3.64 -24.40
C LEU A 62 17.92 -3.79 -22.86
N PHE A 63 17.38 -4.87 -22.30
CA PHE A 63 17.30 -5.04 -20.85
C PHE A 63 18.66 -4.94 -20.14
N PRO A 64 19.76 -5.54 -20.63
CA PRO A 64 21.07 -5.36 -19.99
C PRO A 64 21.57 -3.92 -19.96
N TYR A 65 21.20 -3.11 -20.95
CA TYR A 65 21.59 -1.70 -21.04
C TYR A 65 20.73 -0.83 -20.13
N ILE A 66 19.42 -1.11 -20.06
CA ILE A 66 18.51 -0.49 -19.09
C ILE A 66 18.99 -0.83 -17.67
N ASN A 67 19.40 -2.08 -17.41
CA ASN A 67 19.92 -2.52 -16.12
C ASN A 67 21.25 -1.87 -15.70
N ALA A 68 21.94 -1.22 -16.64
CA ALA A 68 23.19 -0.49 -16.39
C ALA A 68 22.95 1.01 -16.11
N VAL A 69 21.83 1.58 -16.58
CA VAL A 69 21.59 3.03 -16.58
C VAL A 69 20.42 3.43 -15.69
N ALA A 70 19.40 2.58 -15.55
CA ALA A 70 18.19 2.90 -14.81
C ALA A 70 18.38 2.71 -13.29
N ASP A 71 17.76 3.59 -12.53
CA ASP A 71 17.79 3.54 -11.06
C ASP A 71 17.02 2.33 -10.54
N SER A 72 17.63 1.64 -9.56
CA SER A 72 17.05 0.45 -8.93
C SER A 72 16.61 -0.63 -9.93
N ALA A 73 17.31 -0.75 -11.05
CA ALA A 73 16.98 -1.72 -12.08
C ALA A 73 17.19 -3.18 -11.61
N GLN A 74 16.25 -4.04 -11.98
CA GLN A 74 16.22 -5.46 -11.66
C GLN A 74 15.85 -6.24 -12.91
N TYR A 75 16.81 -6.97 -13.47
CA TYR A 75 16.63 -7.80 -14.65
C TYR A 75 16.29 -9.25 -14.27
N TYR A 76 15.08 -9.72 -14.56
CA TYR A 76 14.58 -11.06 -14.23
C TYR A 76 14.71 -12.03 -15.41
N GLU A 77 14.86 -13.32 -15.11
CA GLU A 77 15.01 -14.39 -16.12
C GLU A 77 13.77 -15.27 -16.29
N LYS A 78 12.90 -15.36 -15.28
CA LYS A 78 11.71 -16.25 -15.31
C LYS A 78 10.48 -15.59 -14.66
N PRO A 79 9.61 -14.93 -15.45
CA PRO A 79 9.74 -14.61 -16.88
C PRO A 79 10.85 -13.58 -17.15
N VAL A 80 11.24 -13.39 -18.41
CA VAL A 80 12.25 -12.39 -18.80
C VAL A 80 11.59 -11.02 -18.84
N TYR A 81 11.93 -10.15 -17.88
CA TYR A 81 11.46 -8.77 -17.82
C TYR A 81 12.44 -7.92 -17.01
N ILE A 82 12.36 -6.61 -17.16
CA ILE A 82 13.13 -5.67 -16.35
C ILE A 82 12.20 -4.73 -15.59
N LYS A 83 12.52 -4.48 -14.33
CA LYS A 83 11.83 -3.55 -13.45
C LYS A 83 12.79 -2.45 -13.02
N PHE A 84 12.39 -1.20 -13.04
CA PHE A 84 13.24 -0.06 -12.64
C PHE A 84 12.39 1.14 -12.22
N LEU A 85 13.03 2.15 -11.65
CA LEU A 85 12.39 3.42 -11.31
C LEU A 85 12.72 4.48 -12.35
N LEU A 86 11.71 5.27 -12.72
CA LEU A 86 11.86 6.44 -13.59
C LEU A 86 10.90 7.54 -13.12
N ALA A 87 11.45 8.70 -12.74
CA ALA A 87 10.71 9.86 -12.22
C ALA A 87 9.67 9.47 -11.14
N ASP A 88 10.14 8.76 -10.10
CA ASP A 88 9.35 8.26 -8.96
C ASP A 88 8.20 7.29 -9.34
N ARG A 89 8.19 6.78 -10.57
CA ARG A 89 7.27 5.74 -11.02
C ARG A 89 8.01 4.42 -11.22
N LEU A 90 7.33 3.35 -10.85
CA LEU A 90 7.80 2.00 -11.05
C LEU A 90 7.43 1.54 -12.45
N CYS A 91 8.44 1.27 -13.26
CA CYS A 91 8.30 0.82 -14.63
C CYS A 91 8.71 -0.64 -14.77
N ALA A 92 8.00 -1.37 -15.63
CA ALA A 92 8.31 -2.74 -15.99
C ALA A 92 8.21 -2.94 -17.50
N PHE A 93 9.21 -3.58 -18.10
CA PHE A 93 9.19 -3.99 -19.49
C PHE A 93 9.33 -5.50 -19.63
N TYR A 94 8.41 -6.09 -20.37
CA TYR A 94 8.49 -7.41 -20.97
C TYR A 94 8.98 -7.28 -22.42
N SER A 95 9.11 -8.40 -23.13
CA SER A 95 9.67 -8.41 -24.48
C SER A 95 8.95 -7.45 -25.44
N THR A 96 7.62 -7.42 -25.37
CA THR A 96 6.74 -6.64 -26.26
C THR A 96 5.67 -5.86 -25.50
N GLU A 97 5.80 -5.72 -24.18
CA GLU A 97 4.80 -5.06 -23.33
C GLU A 97 5.50 -4.17 -22.30
N GLY A 98 4.87 -3.05 -21.96
CA GLY A 98 5.31 -2.14 -20.92
C GLY A 98 4.21 -1.85 -19.91
N ALA A 99 4.61 -1.57 -18.68
CA ALA A 99 3.70 -1.13 -17.64
C ALA A 99 4.37 -0.13 -16.69
N PHE A 100 3.58 0.77 -16.11
CA PHE A 100 4.05 1.67 -15.05
C PHE A 100 2.97 2.00 -14.02
N THR A 101 3.40 2.35 -12.82
CA THR A 101 2.57 2.69 -11.67
C THR A 101 3.34 3.61 -10.71
N PRO A 102 2.69 4.50 -9.94
CA PRO A 102 1.25 4.78 -9.91
C PRO A 102 0.80 5.78 -10.99
N VAL A 103 -0.47 5.68 -11.39
CA VAL A 103 -1.22 6.68 -12.15
C VAL A 103 -2.59 6.90 -11.53
N ARG A 104 -3.15 8.11 -11.62
CA ARG A 104 -4.51 8.42 -11.15
C ARG A 104 -5.58 8.15 -12.21
N ASP A 105 -5.27 8.43 -13.47
CA ASP A 105 -6.18 8.30 -14.60
C ASP A 105 -5.42 8.10 -15.93
N LEU A 106 -6.18 8.01 -17.02
CA LEU A 106 -5.62 7.78 -18.36
C LEU A 106 -4.84 9.01 -18.86
N ALA A 107 -5.22 10.22 -18.45
CA ALA A 107 -4.54 11.44 -18.87
C ALA A 107 -3.12 11.50 -18.28
N GLU A 108 -2.98 11.17 -17.00
CA GLU A 108 -1.67 11.06 -16.33
C GLU A 108 -0.80 9.92 -16.90
N ALA A 109 -1.43 8.86 -17.39
CA ALA A 109 -0.74 7.79 -18.12
C ALA A 109 -0.24 8.27 -19.49
N MET A 110 -1.09 8.98 -20.25
CA MET A 110 -0.74 9.55 -21.55
C MET A 110 0.34 10.63 -21.47
N ASP A 111 0.39 11.39 -20.37
CA ASP A 111 1.40 12.43 -20.15
C ASP A 111 2.79 11.85 -19.84
N PHE A 112 2.83 10.72 -19.12
CA PHE A 112 4.09 10.08 -18.75
C PHE A 112 4.65 9.10 -19.78
N LEU A 113 3.79 8.46 -20.58
CA LEU A 113 4.20 7.51 -21.60
C LEU A 113 5.29 8.06 -22.56
N PRO A 114 5.22 9.31 -23.06
CA PRO A 114 6.29 9.92 -23.84
C PRO A 114 7.64 9.92 -23.12
N THR A 115 7.67 10.30 -21.83
CA THR A 115 8.91 10.31 -21.02
C THR A 115 9.52 8.92 -20.92
N LEU A 116 8.68 7.89 -20.71
CA LEU A 116 9.13 6.50 -20.62
C LEU A 116 9.66 5.99 -21.96
N LEU A 117 9.01 6.31 -23.07
CA LEU A 117 9.43 5.91 -24.42
C LEU A 117 10.71 6.65 -24.86
N ASP A 118 10.84 7.93 -24.52
CA ASP A 118 12.05 8.71 -24.79
C ASP A 118 13.24 8.19 -24.00
N PHE A 119 13.03 7.71 -22.77
CA PHE A 119 14.06 7.00 -22.01
C PHE A 119 14.57 5.76 -22.76
N ILE A 120 13.65 4.92 -23.28
CA ILE A 120 14.05 3.73 -24.06
C ILE A 120 14.80 4.14 -25.33
N ARG A 121 14.30 5.15 -26.05
CA ARG A 121 14.93 5.66 -27.27
C ARG A 121 16.33 6.17 -26.99
N ASP A 122 16.52 6.88 -25.89
CA ASP A 122 17.83 7.38 -25.47
C ASP A 122 18.79 6.25 -25.08
N VAL A 123 18.34 5.24 -24.32
CA VAL A 123 19.14 4.05 -24.00
C VAL A 123 19.52 3.29 -25.28
N SER A 124 18.59 3.16 -26.23
CA SER A 124 18.85 2.52 -27.52
C SER A 124 19.88 3.30 -28.35
N ARG A 125 19.77 4.63 -28.40
CA ARG A 125 20.73 5.51 -29.08
C ARG A 125 22.12 5.45 -28.47
N ARG A 126 22.20 5.44 -27.13
CA ARG A 126 23.47 5.38 -26.37
C ARG A 126 23.99 3.96 -26.19
N ARG A 127 23.31 2.94 -26.72
CA ARG A 127 23.70 1.52 -26.60
C ARG A 127 25.18 1.25 -26.88
N PRO A 128 25.84 1.84 -27.92
CA PRO A 128 27.27 1.61 -28.17
C PRO A 128 28.20 2.15 -27.08
N GLN A 129 27.73 3.07 -26.24
CA GLN A 129 28.49 3.77 -25.20
C GLN A 129 28.23 3.20 -23.79
N ILE A 130 27.20 2.35 -23.64
CA ILE A 130 26.79 1.78 -22.36
C ILE A 130 27.39 0.38 -22.23
N VAL A 131 28.12 0.13 -21.14
CA VAL A 131 28.56 -1.23 -20.79
C VAL A 131 27.35 -1.99 -20.23
N PRO A 132 26.92 -3.10 -20.86
CA PRO A 132 25.71 -3.81 -20.46
C PRO A 132 25.88 -4.50 -19.10
N ASN A 133 24.88 -4.35 -18.23
CA ASN A 133 24.78 -5.07 -16.96
C ASN A 133 23.92 -6.32 -17.12
N ASN A 134 24.56 -7.45 -17.41
CA ASN A 134 23.89 -8.74 -17.56
C ASN A 134 23.58 -9.43 -16.21
N LYS A 135 23.81 -8.76 -15.07
CA LYS A 135 23.52 -9.34 -13.76
C LYS A 135 22.01 -9.50 -13.60
N LYS A 136 21.57 -10.75 -13.72
CA LYS A 136 20.19 -11.15 -13.47
C LYS A 136 19.90 -11.08 -11.97
N TYR A 137 18.79 -10.46 -11.62
CA TYR A 137 18.20 -10.53 -10.30
C TYR A 137 17.70 -11.96 -10.08
N ASN A 138 18.48 -12.73 -9.33
CA ASN A 138 18.09 -14.04 -8.87
C ASN A 138 17.79 -13.93 -7.36
N PRO A 139 16.52 -13.98 -6.95
CA PRO A 139 16.21 -14.02 -5.53
C PRO A 139 16.84 -15.26 -4.89
N THR A 140 17.25 -15.16 -3.63
CA THR A 140 17.79 -16.30 -2.87
C THR A 140 16.86 -17.50 -3.03
N SER A 141 17.41 -18.67 -3.38
CA SER A 141 16.62 -19.87 -3.66
C SER A 141 15.66 -20.17 -2.50
N ALA A 142 14.41 -20.47 -2.83
CA ALA A 142 13.42 -20.88 -1.84
C ALA A 142 13.89 -22.09 -1.02
N VAL A 143 14.71 -22.96 -1.62
CA VAL A 143 15.31 -24.12 -0.93
C VAL A 143 16.34 -23.68 0.09
N ASP A 144 17.18 -22.69 -0.24
CA ASP A 144 18.19 -22.18 0.68
C ASP A 144 17.56 -21.39 1.83
N ILE A 145 16.51 -20.62 1.55
CA ILE A 145 15.70 -19.98 2.61
C ILE A 145 15.03 -21.04 3.48
N TYR A 146 14.46 -22.10 2.87
CA TYR A 146 13.81 -23.17 3.61
C TYR A 146 14.76 -23.88 4.59
N ARG A 147 16.04 -24.06 4.24
CA ARG A 147 17.07 -24.62 5.14
C ARG A 147 17.28 -23.79 6.41
N LEU A 148 16.92 -22.52 6.39
CA LEU A 148 17.01 -21.61 7.55
C LEU A 148 15.72 -21.56 8.36
N LEU A 149 14.62 -22.14 7.86
CA LEU A 149 13.33 -22.14 8.55
C LEU A 149 13.20 -23.34 9.51
N PRO A 150 12.35 -23.26 10.53
CA PRO A 150 12.09 -24.37 11.45
C PRO A 150 11.55 -25.65 10.80
N GLY A 151 11.02 -25.56 9.57
CA GLY A 151 10.53 -26.73 8.81
C GLY A 151 9.29 -27.43 9.38
N SER A 152 8.63 -26.86 10.40
CA SER A 152 7.52 -27.49 11.13
C SER A 152 6.20 -27.58 10.33
N ASN A 153 6.06 -26.77 9.27
CA ASN A 153 4.82 -26.64 8.50
C ASN A 153 3.57 -26.34 9.36
N CYS A 154 3.71 -25.57 10.44
CA CYS A 154 2.62 -25.28 11.40
C CYS A 154 1.41 -24.51 10.82
N ARG A 155 1.59 -23.80 9.69
CA ARG A 155 0.58 -22.96 9.01
C ARG A 155 0.09 -21.74 9.77
N GLU A 156 0.62 -21.45 10.95
CA GLU A 156 0.24 -20.31 11.77
C GLU A 156 0.55 -18.95 11.10
N CYS A 157 1.52 -18.91 10.19
CA CYS A 157 1.83 -17.73 9.35
C CYS A 157 0.87 -17.53 8.15
N GLY A 158 -0.12 -18.42 7.97
CA GLY A 158 -1.10 -18.39 6.88
C GLY A 158 -0.63 -19.03 5.57
N PHE A 159 0.54 -19.67 5.53
CA PHE A 159 1.03 -20.41 4.37
C PHE A 159 0.84 -21.92 4.51
N ALA A 160 0.56 -22.62 3.40
CA ALA A 160 0.28 -24.05 3.40
C ALA A 160 1.45 -24.93 3.89
N THR A 161 2.69 -24.51 3.60
CA THR A 161 3.94 -25.17 4.01
C THR A 161 5.04 -24.12 4.27
N CYS A 162 6.06 -24.47 5.06
CA CYS A 162 7.26 -23.67 5.25
C CYS A 162 8.01 -23.44 3.93
N LEU A 163 7.96 -24.39 2.98
CA LEU A 163 8.53 -24.19 1.65
C LEU A 163 7.73 -23.16 0.83
N ALA A 164 6.40 -23.12 0.95
CA ALA A 164 5.58 -22.09 0.34
C ALA A 164 5.88 -20.71 0.95
N PHE A 165 6.10 -20.64 2.26
CA PHE A 165 6.57 -19.44 2.94
C PHE A 165 7.97 -19.02 2.46
N ALA A 166 8.92 -19.94 2.36
CA ALA A 166 10.26 -19.68 1.84
C ALA A 166 10.25 -19.19 0.38
N ALA A 167 9.37 -19.74 -0.45
CA ALA A 167 9.17 -19.27 -1.82
C ALA A 167 8.56 -17.86 -1.87
N ALA A 168 7.65 -17.54 -0.93
CA ALA A 168 7.12 -16.19 -0.78
C ALA A 168 8.20 -15.20 -0.30
N LEU A 169 9.06 -15.60 0.65
CA LEU A 169 10.21 -14.82 1.12
C LEU A 169 11.23 -14.55 0.00
N SER A 170 11.62 -15.60 -0.73
CA SER A 170 12.50 -15.52 -1.91
C SER A 170 11.99 -14.44 -2.88
N ARG A 171 10.68 -14.43 -3.14
CA ARG A 171 10.04 -13.49 -4.06
C ARG A 171 9.70 -12.13 -3.44
N GLY A 172 10.10 -11.86 -2.20
CA GLY A 172 9.79 -10.62 -1.47
C GLY A 172 8.30 -10.38 -1.23
N ARG A 173 7.48 -11.44 -1.22
CA ARG A 173 6.02 -11.37 -1.02
C ARG A 173 5.61 -11.43 0.46
N THR A 174 6.56 -11.70 1.34
CA THR A 174 6.36 -11.74 2.78
C THR A 174 7.69 -11.42 3.48
N SER A 175 7.67 -11.21 4.80
CA SER A 175 8.85 -10.91 5.61
C SER A 175 9.08 -12.01 6.65
N MET A 176 10.33 -12.13 7.12
CA MET A 176 10.72 -13.17 8.09
C MET A 176 9.91 -13.07 9.39
N ALA A 177 9.54 -11.85 9.79
CA ALA A 177 8.72 -11.55 10.96
C ALA A 177 7.32 -12.17 10.95
N LYS A 178 6.81 -12.60 9.78
CA LYS A 178 5.48 -13.24 9.69
C LYS A 178 5.49 -14.69 10.21
N CYS A 179 6.66 -15.31 10.37
CA CYS A 179 6.75 -16.64 10.96
C CYS A 179 6.76 -16.55 12.50
N PRO A 180 5.77 -17.11 13.22
CA PRO A 180 5.68 -17.00 14.68
C PRO A 180 6.76 -17.81 15.41
N HIS A 181 7.44 -18.73 14.71
CA HIS A 181 8.54 -19.52 15.26
C HIS A 181 9.92 -18.97 14.88
N MET A 182 9.97 -17.85 14.15
CA MET A 182 11.22 -17.13 13.95
C MET A 182 11.37 -16.12 15.06
N ALA A 183 12.54 -16.15 15.70
CA ALA A 183 12.96 -15.05 16.55
C ALA A 183 13.36 -13.86 15.67
N ASP A 184 13.28 -12.67 16.26
CA ASP A 184 13.86 -11.47 15.66
C ASP A 184 15.36 -11.69 15.37
N PRO A 185 15.90 -11.08 14.30
CA PRO A 185 17.31 -11.18 13.98
C PRO A 185 18.16 -10.68 15.16
N LEU A 186 19.16 -11.47 15.55
CA LEU A 186 20.08 -11.15 16.64
C LEU A 186 20.91 -9.88 16.35
N GLU A 187 21.16 -9.59 15.07
CA GLU A 187 21.87 -8.40 14.60
C GLU A 187 21.23 -7.89 13.30
N GLU A 188 21.04 -6.58 13.16
CA GLU A 188 20.68 -5.94 11.90
C GLU A 188 21.88 -5.20 11.33
N LYS A 189 22.35 -5.61 10.15
CA LYS A 189 23.46 -4.95 9.46
C LYS A 189 22.93 -3.98 8.42
N ALA A 190 23.18 -2.70 8.63
CA ALA A 190 22.93 -1.68 7.62
C ALA A 190 24.19 -1.51 6.75
N THR A 191 24.07 -1.87 5.47
CA THR A 191 25.17 -1.76 4.50
C THR A 191 25.01 -0.49 3.68
N TYR A 192 25.94 0.44 3.86
CA TYR A 192 25.98 1.73 3.18
C TYR A 192 26.98 1.70 2.02
N PRO A 193 26.54 1.92 0.77
CA PRO A 193 27.46 2.13 -0.34
C PRO A 193 28.15 3.50 -0.22
N VAL A 194 29.47 3.52 -0.38
CA VAL A 194 30.29 4.74 -0.44
C VAL A 194 30.60 5.01 -1.89
N TYR A 195 30.11 6.13 -2.41
CA TYR A 195 30.35 6.57 -3.77
C TYR A 195 31.46 7.63 -3.85
N ASP A 196 32.13 7.73 -5.00
CA ASP A 196 32.99 8.87 -5.32
C ASP A 196 32.16 10.11 -5.73
N SER A 197 32.83 11.24 -5.98
CA SER A 197 32.18 12.47 -6.45
C SER A 197 31.58 12.37 -7.86
N LYS A 198 31.81 11.26 -8.56
CA LYS A 198 31.29 10.95 -9.90
C LYS A 198 30.18 9.89 -9.86
N GLY A 199 29.77 9.42 -8.67
CA GLY A 199 28.71 8.43 -8.47
C GLY A 199 29.15 6.96 -8.60
N ASN A 200 30.45 6.67 -8.71
CA ASN A 200 30.93 5.29 -8.76
C ASN A 200 31.07 4.69 -7.36
N LEU A 201 30.62 3.44 -7.18
CA LEU A 201 30.74 2.73 -5.92
C LEU A 201 32.22 2.42 -5.61
N LEU A 202 32.76 3.02 -4.56
CA LEU A 202 34.12 2.77 -4.07
C LEU A 202 34.18 1.54 -3.14
N ARG A 203 33.26 1.46 -2.17
CA ARG A 203 33.21 0.39 -1.16
C ARG A 203 31.86 0.35 -0.46
N THR A 204 31.63 -0.67 0.36
CA THR A 204 30.48 -0.76 1.26
C THR A 204 30.94 -0.73 2.71
N VAL A 205 30.19 -0.03 3.56
CA VAL A 205 30.40 0.03 5.01
C VAL A 205 29.21 -0.63 5.66
N SER A 206 29.42 -1.73 6.39
CA SER A 206 28.36 -2.38 7.16
C SER A 206 28.43 -1.91 8.60
N LEU A 207 27.33 -1.37 9.12
CA LEU A 207 27.17 -0.99 10.53
C LEU A 207 26.19 -1.96 11.18
N ASP A 208 26.59 -2.53 12.32
CA ASP A 208 25.70 -3.34 13.16
C ASP A 208 24.82 -2.37 13.98
N ILE A 209 23.51 -2.40 13.76
CA ILE A 209 22.56 -1.55 14.47
C ILE A 209 21.86 -2.39 15.53
N ASP A 210 22.08 -2.05 16.79
CA ASP A 210 21.31 -2.61 17.90
C ASP A 210 19.94 -1.91 18.00
N THR A 211 18.93 -2.51 17.38
CA THR A 211 17.54 -2.03 17.41
C THR A 211 16.71 -2.61 18.56
N SER A 212 17.31 -3.45 19.42
CA SER A 212 16.59 -4.21 20.46
C SER A 212 15.78 -3.31 21.40
N GLY A 213 16.40 -2.23 21.92
CA GLY A 213 15.76 -1.31 22.86
C GLY A 213 14.60 -0.49 22.26
N LEU A 214 14.66 -0.16 20.96
CA LEU A 214 13.57 0.51 20.25
C LEU A 214 12.39 -0.44 20.05
N ARG A 215 12.68 -1.69 19.67
CA ARG A 215 11.66 -2.73 19.44
C ARG A 215 10.90 -3.10 20.70
N THR A 216 11.57 -3.27 21.83
CA THR A 216 10.90 -3.54 23.11
C THR A 216 9.91 -2.43 23.46
N LYS A 217 10.29 -1.16 23.24
CA LYS A 217 9.41 -0.01 23.48
C LYS A 217 8.21 0.00 22.53
N ILE A 218 8.40 -0.38 21.26
CA ILE A 218 7.31 -0.50 20.28
C ILE A 218 6.33 -1.59 20.73
N SER A 219 6.83 -2.80 21.01
CA SER A 219 6.00 -3.92 21.46
C SER A 219 5.22 -3.61 22.75
N GLN A 220 5.84 -2.93 23.72
CA GLN A 220 5.15 -2.49 24.95
C GLN A 220 4.03 -1.48 24.66
N LYS A 221 4.25 -0.56 23.71
CA LYS A 221 3.22 0.42 23.30
C LYS A 221 2.07 -0.27 22.60
N ASP A 222 2.35 -1.20 21.69
CA ASP A 222 1.31 -1.95 20.96
C ASP A 222 0.42 -2.74 21.92
N ALA A 223 1.01 -3.44 22.90
CA ALA A 223 0.27 -4.13 23.95
C ALA A 223 -0.60 -3.18 24.77
N ARG A 224 -0.09 -1.96 25.07
CA ARG A 224 -0.86 -0.95 25.79
C ARG A 224 -2.01 -0.39 24.96
N ILE A 225 -1.80 -0.15 23.68
CA ILE A 225 -2.83 0.29 22.74
C ILE A 225 -3.95 -0.74 22.68
N GLN A 226 -3.62 -2.00 22.45
CA GLN A 226 -4.61 -3.08 22.37
C GLN A 226 -5.42 -3.24 23.67
N SER A 227 -4.76 -3.08 24.82
CA SER A 227 -5.44 -3.07 26.13
C SER A 227 -6.42 -1.90 26.25
N LEU A 228 -6.03 -0.70 25.83
CA LEU A 228 -6.89 0.49 25.87
C LEU A 228 -8.08 0.37 24.91
N GLU A 229 -7.86 -0.13 23.70
CA GLU A 229 -8.92 -0.39 22.71
C GLU A 229 -9.96 -1.37 23.26
N THR A 230 -9.51 -2.43 23.93
CA THR A 230 -10.42 -3.39 24.57
C THR A 230 -11.24 -2.74 25.68
N GLN A 231 -10.60 -1.93 26.54
CA GLN A 231 -11.28 -1.19 27.60
C GLN A 231 -12.31 -0.21 27.06
N LEU A 232 -11.98 0.53 25.99
CA LEU A 232 -12.90 1.45 25.32
C LEU A 232 -14.10 0.70 24.73
N SER A 233 -13.87 -0.42 24.04
CA SER A 233 -14.94 -1.24 23.47
C SER A 233 -15.90 -1.74 24.55
N ASP A 234 -15.37 -2.21 25.69
CA ASP A 234 -16.17 -2.69 26.80
C ASP A 234 -16.92 -1.55 27.50
N PHE A 235 -16.30 -0.39 27.65
CA PHE A 235 -16.95 0.82 28.17
C PHE A 235 -18.12 1.23 27.27
N GLU A 236 -17.94 1.26 25.95
CA GLU A 236 -19.00 1.59 25.00
C GLU A 236 -20.15 0.57 24.99
N LYS A 237 -19.86 -0.72 25.16
CA LYS A 237 -20.89 -1.76 25.32
C LYS A 237 -21.71 -1.54 26.59
N ARG A 238 -21.04 -1.31 27.73
CA ARG A 238 -21.70 -1.00 29.01
C ARG A 238 -22.55 0.26 28.91
N ARG A 239 -22.02 1.31 28.27
CA ARG A 239 -22.74 2.57 28.04
C ARG A 239 -24.01 2.36 27.22
N ARG A 240 -23.93 1.59 26.13
CA ARG A 240 -25.11 1.25 25.32
C ARG A 240 -26.15 0.44 26.11
N ALA A 241 -25.71 -0.50 26.93
CA ALA A 241 -26.60 -1.30 27.78
C ALA A 241 -27.29 -0.43 28.84
N ASN A 242 -26.57 0.48 29.49
CA ASN A 242 -27.13 1.40 30.48
C ASN A 242 -28.22 2.30 29.88
N ILE A 243 -27.97 2.89 28.71
CA ILE A 243 -28.95 3.75 28.03
C ILE A 243 -30.17 2.95 27.58
N ALA A 244 -29.98 1.70 27.14
CA ALA A 244 -31.08 0.82 26.78
C ALA A 244 -31.94 0.45 28.00
N SER A 245 -31.32 0.15 29.15
CA SER A 245 -32.03 -0.11 30.41
C SER A 245 -32.83 1.11 30.87
N ALA A 246 -32.18 2.28 30.94
CA ALA A 246 -32.81 3.53 31.34
C ALA A 246 -34.00 3.92 30.45
N ASN A 247 -33.90 3.67 29.14
CA ASN A 247 -35.00 3.94 28.21
C ASN A 247 -36.16 2.95 28.35
N ALA A 248 -35.90 1.71 28.78
CA ALA A 248 -36.92 0.69 28.99
C ALA A 248 -37.73 0.93 30.28
N GLU A 249 -37.14 1.61 31.27
CA GLU A 249 -37.81 1.99 32.53
C GLU A 249 -38.76 3.19 32.36
N LEU A 250 -38.74 3.87 31.22
CA LEU A 250 -39.64 5.00 30.96
C LEU A 250 -41.08 4.53 30.74
N PRO A 251 -42.08 5.30 31.23
CA PRO A 251 -43.49 5.03 30.93
C PRO A 251 -43.78 5.00 29.43
N MET A 252 -43.05 5.80 28.65
CA MET A 252 -43.05 5.74 27.19
C MET A 252 -41.62 5.78 26.64
N PRO A 253 -41.06 4.64 26.21
CA PRO A 253 -39.71 4.58 25.68
C PRO A 253 -39.51 5.48 24.46
N LEU A 254 -38.38 6.18 24.43
CA LEU A 254 -37.96 6.94 23.26
C LEU A 254 -37.42 5.99 22.19
N THR A 255 -37.70 6.31 20.93
CA THR A 255 -37.11 5.61 19.78
C THR A 255 -35.61 5.92 19.68
N ARG A 256 -34.85 5.06 18.99
CA ARG A 256 -33.42 5.32 18.71
C ARG A 256 -33.18 6.71 18.11
N ARG A 257 -34.10 7.18 17.25
CA ARG A 257 -33.99 8.48 16.60
C ARG A 257 -34.28 9.63 17.55
N GLU A 258 -35.29 9.49 18.41
CA GLU A 258 -35.61 10.47 19.44
C GLU A 258 -34.47 10.62 20.46
N ILE A 259 -33.80 9.52 20.85
CA ILE A 259 -32.61 9.57 21.72
C ILE A 259 -31.46 10.32 21.04
N GLN A 260 -31.22 10.09 19.75
CA GLN A 260 -30.19 10.84 19.00
C GLN A 260 -30.50 12.33 18.97
N VAL A 261 -31.76 12.71 18.73
CA VAL A 261 -32.19 14.11 18.73
C VAL A 261 -32.06 14.71 20.14
N LEU A 262 -32.45 13.99 21.18
CA LEU A 262 -32.31 14.41 22.59
C LEU A 262 -30.86 14.65 23.00
N ARG A 263 -29.92 13.80 22.56
CA ARG A 263 -28.48 14.02 22.79
C ARG A 263 -27.99 15.31 22.17
N ARG A 264 -28.34 15.56 20.90
CA ARG A 264 -27.94 16.80 20.23
C ARG A 264 -28.62 18.03 20.81
N ILE A 265 -29.83 17.87 21.35
CA ILE A 265 -30.50 18.91 22.15
C ILE A 265 -29.65 19.26 23.37
N ALA A 266 -29.18 18.26 24.10
CA ALA A 266 -28.38 18.45 25.29
C ALA A 266 -26.97 19.00 25.04
N SER A 267 -26.37 18.67 23.89
CA SER A 267 -25.11 19.28 23.43
C SER A 267 -25.27 20.73 22.94
N GLY A 268 -26.48 21.32 23.03
CA GLY A 268 -26.71 22.73 22.68
C GLY A 268 -26.88 23.03 21.18
N PHE A 269 -26.90 22.02 20.31
CA PHE A 269 -27.09 22.26 18.86
C PHE A 269 -28.45 22.88 18.57
N THR A 270 -28.58 23.65 17.50
CA THR A 270 -29.85 24.18 17.00
C THR A 270 -30.59 23.13 16.15
N ASN A 271 -31.90 23.29 15.92
CA ASN A 271 -32.64 22.35 15.07
C ASN A 271 -32.08 22.29 13.64
N ARG A 272 -31.46 23.38 13.15
CA ARG A 272 -30.78 23.41 11.84
C ARG A 272 -29.51 22.57 11.86
N GLU A 273 -28.68 22.71 12.89
CA GLU A 273 -27.46 21.90 13.04
C GLU A 273 -27.80 20.42 13.22
N ILE A 274 -28.84 20.10 14.01
CA ILE A 274 -29.35 18.74 14.16
C ILE A 274 -29.78 18.17 12.82
N SER A 275 -30.49 18.97 12.00
CA SER A 275 -30.94 18.54 10.67
C SER A 275 -29.76 18.18 9.76
N SER A 276 -28.69 18.97 9.79
CA SER A 276 -27.46 18.72 9.03
C SER A 276 -26.69 17.50 9.53
N GLN A 277 -26.48 17.37 10.85
CA GLN A 277 -25.73 16.25 11.44
C GLN A 277 -26.45 14.91 11.26
N LEU A 278 -27.77 14.94 11.28
CA LEU A 278 -28.59 13.73 11.22
C LEU A 278 -29.13 13.45 9.80
N ASN A 279 -28.78 14.29 8.81
CA ASN A 279 -29.20 14.21 7.41
C ASN A 279 -30.73 14.03 7.24
N ILE A 280 -31.51 14.86 7.93
CA ILE A 280 -32.99 14.88 7.85
C ILE A 280 -33.50 16.31 7.68
N SER A 281 -34.75 16.46 7.23
CA SER A 281 -35.34 17.79 7.07
C SER A 281 -35.51 18.51 8.41
N HIS A 282 -35.40 19.85 8.40
CA HIS A 282 -35.66 20.68 9.57
C HIS A 282 -37.08 20.48 10.13
N HIS A 283 -38.06 20.20 9.25
CA HIS A 283 -39.42 19.86 9.67
C HIS A 283 -39.45 18.55 10.46
N THR A 284 -38.75 17.51 9.99
CA THR A 284 -38.63 16.21 10.68
C THR A 284 -38.00 16.38 12.06
N VAL A 285 -36.97 17.22 12.20
CA VAL A 285 -36.38 17.52 13.51
C VAL A 285 -37.41 18.16 14.45
N LYS A 286 -38.17 19.18 13.99
CA LYS A 286 -39.23 19.80 14.80
C LYS A 286 -40.26 18.78 15.28
N SER A 287 -40.72 17.88 14.39
CA SER A 287 -41.65 16.81 14.76
C SER A 287 -41.07 15.89 15.84
N HIS A 288 -39.79 15.48 15.70
CA HIS A 288 -39.12 14.69 16.74
C HIS A 288 -39.03 15.43 18.07
N VAL A 289 -38.70 16.73 18.09
CA VAL A 289 -38.64 17.52 19.33
C VAL A 289 -40.00 17.55 20.04
N ILE A 290 -41.08 17.80 19.29
CA ILE A 290 -42.45 17.83 19.85
C ILE A 290 -42.81 16.47 20.45
N HIS A 291 -42.53 15.38 19.73
CA HIS A 291 -42.80 14.03 20.23
C HIS A 291 -41.98 13.73 21.49
N ILE A 292 -40.69 14.09 21.52
CA ILE A 292 -39.85 13.93 22.71
C ILE A 292 -40.48 14.67 23.90
N PHE A 293 -40.83 15.94 23.73
CA PHE A 293 -41.39 16.78 24.79
C PHE A 293 -42.68 16.21 25.35
N ASN A 294 -43.58 15.75 24.47
CA ASN A 294 -44.82 15.09 24.86
C ASN A 294 -44.58 13.77 25.61
N LYS A 295 -43.58 12.99 25.21
CA LYS A 295 -43.26 11.69 25.83
C LYS A 295 -42.64 11.85 27.23
N ILE A 296 -41.81 12.87 27.42
CA ILE A 296 -41.08 13.09 28.68
C ILE A 296 -41.75 14.14 29.59
N GLY A 297 -42.82 14.78 29.13
CA GLY A 297 -43.63 15.71 29.91
C GLY A 297 -42.97 17.07 30.18
N VAL A 298 -42.10 17.53 29.29
CA VAL A 298 -41.40 18.82 29.43
C VAL A 298 -41.84 19.82 28.37
N ASN A 299 -41.66 21.12 28.64
CA ASN A 299 -42.12 22.19 27.76
C ASN A 299 -40.97 22.98 27.11
N ASP A 300 -39.74 22.82 27.57
CA ASP A 300 -38.60 23.55 27.04
C ASP A 300 -37.36 22.66 26.81
N ARG A 301 -36.42 23.21 26.02
CA ARG A 301 -35.19 22.54 25.61
C ARG A 301 -34.22 22.29 26.77
N ALA A 302 -34.14 23.23 27.71
CA ALA A 302 -33.29 23.11 28.89
C ALA A 302 -33.83 22.02 29.84
N GLN A 303 -35.14 21.95 30.04
CA GLN A 303 -35.83 20.89 30.77
C GLN A 303 -35.61 19.54 30.11
N ALA A 304 -35.74 19.43 28.77
CA ALA A 304 -35.44 18.19 28.06
C ALA A 304 -33.99 17.73 28.26
N SER A 305 -33.05 18.68 28.22
CA SER A 305 -31.62 18.41 28.44
C SER A 305 -31.34 17.98 29.88
N ALA A 306 -31.90 18.67 30.88
CA ALA A 306 -31.77 18.27 32.28
C ALA A 306 -32.42 16.90 32.53
N TRP A 307 -33.60 16.67 31.97
CA TRP A 307 -34.34 15.42 32.11
C TRP A 307 -33.56 14.24 31.55
N GLY A 308 -33.00 14.36 30.35
CA GLY A 308 -32.20 13.30 29.74
C GLY A 308 -30.99 12.92 30.59
N ALA A 309 -30.35 13.91 31.22
CA ALA A 309 -29.16 13.71 32.04
C ALA A 309 -29.51 13.03 33.37
N MET A 310 -30.60 13.45 34.02
CA MET A 310 -31.10 12.81 35.24
C MET A 310 -31.50 11.35 35.02
N HIS A 311 -32.00 11.01 33.83
CA HIS A 311 -32.43 9.64 33.50
C HIS A 311 -31.34 8.83 32.78
N GLY A 312 -30.09 9.30 32.71
CA GLY A 312 -28.97 8.54 32.15
C GLY A 312 -29.08 8.21 30.65
N LEU A 313 -29.86 8.99 29.88
CA LEU A 313 -30.05 8.79 28.43
C LEU A 313 -29.02 9.54 27.58
N ILE A 314 -28.35 10.51 28.19
CA ILE A 314 -27.36 11.40 27.58
C ILE A 314 -26.19 11.60 28.57
N ASP A 315 -24.98 11.71 28.03
CA ASP A 315 -23.79 12.10 28.79
C ASP A 315 -23.50 13.58 28.48
N LEU A 316 -23.30 14.41 29.52
CA LEU A 316 -22.95 15.84 29.36
C LEU A 316 -21.44 16.06 29.10
N LEU A 317 -20.69 15.01 28.73
CA LEU A 317 -19.23 15.03 28.54
C LEU A 317 -18.82 14.90 27.06
N GLU A 318 -19.55 15.51 26.16
CA GLU A 318 -19.10 15.74 24.77
C GLU A 318 -19.08 17.27 24.52
N ASN A 319 -18.03 17.92 25.06
CA ASN A 319 -17.57 19.26 24.63
C ASN A 319 -16.11 19.14 24.21
#